data_AF-A0A6P1Y3F7-F1
#
_entry.id   AF-A0A6P1Y3F7-F1
#
_cell.length_a   1.000
_cell.length_b   1.000
_cell.length_c   1.000
_cell.angle_alpha   90.00
_cell.angle_beta   90.00
_cell.angle_gamma   90.00
#
_symmetry.space_group_name_H-M   'P 1'
#
loop_
_entity.id
_entity.type
_entity.pdbx_description
1 polymer ?
#
loop_
_entity_poly.entity_id
_entity_poly.type
_entity_poly.pdbx_seq_one_letter_code
_entity_poly.pdbx_strand_id
1 'polypeptide(L)' 'MNDEQPIYRFSDSELKALVSFFRKNSPLPDELYSFNVFAEKYIYRSLTIGEAEQLYGNR' A
#
# COMPACT_ATOMS: atom_id res chain seq x y z
N MET A 1 30.48 -3.23 17.22
CA MET A 1 29.20 -2.53 17.37
C MET A 1 28.20 -3.35 16.56
N ASN A 2 27.08 -3.80 17.14
CA ASN A 2 26.04 -4.48 16.35
C ASN A 2 25.33 -3.40 15.53
N ASP A 3 25.74 -3.25 14.27
CA ASP A 3 25.06 -2.43 13.27
C ASP A 3 23.77 -3.11 12.82
N GLU A 4 22.85 -3.37 13.76
CA GLU A 4 21.48 -3.76 13.38
C GLU A 4 20.82 -2.54 12.76
N GLN A 5 20.64 -2.58 11.44
CA GLN A 5 19.92 -1.55 10.71
C GLN A 5 18.51 -1.40 11.31
N PRO A 6 18.02 -0.17 11.49
CA PRO A 6 16.69 0.04 12.04
C PRO A 6 15.64 -0.63 11.13
N ILE A 7 14.84 -1.51 11.72
CA ILE A 7 13.71 -2.13 11.02
C ILE A 7 12.57 -1.12 10.98
N TYR A 8 12.32 -0.56 9.80
CA TYR A 8 11.14 0.26 9.56
C TYR A 8 9.92 -0.63 9.31
N ARG A 9 8.81 -0.35 9.99
CA ARG A 9 7.53 -1.05 9.83
C ARG A 9 6.50 -0.05 9.34
N PHE A 10 5.91 -0.34 8.19
CA PHE A 10 4.82 0.48 7.68
C PHE A 10 3.59 0.36 8.59
N SER A 11 2.99 1.50 8.89
CA SER A 11 1.66 1.59 9.47
C SER A 11 0.57 1.39 8.41
N ASP A 12 -0.63 1.03 8.85
CA ASP A 12 -1.79 0.90 7.96
C ASP A 12 -2.08 2.19 7.20
N SER A 13 -1.92 3.34 7.85
CA SER A 13 -2.11 4.66 7.22
C SER A 13 -1.11 4.91 6.08
N GLU A 14 0.16 4.55 6.29
CA GLU A 14 1.20 4.67 5.26
C GLU A 14 0.93 3.72 4.08
N LEU A 15 0.53 2.47 4.35
CA LEU A 15 0.16 1.52 3.29
C LEU A 15 -1.07 1.98 2.50
N LYS A 16 -2.11 2.49 3.17
CA LYS A 16 -3.30 3.07 2.50
C LYS A 16 -2.91 4.26 1.62
N ALA A 17 -2.03 5.14 2.10
CA ALA A 17 -1.54 6.28 1.34
C ALA A 17 -0.73 5.85 0.11
N LEU A 18 0.15 4.85 0.26
CA LEU A 18 0.96 4.30 -0.82
C LEU A 18 0.11 3.64 -1.90
N VAL A 19 -0.86 2.79 -1.52
CA VAL A 19 -1.83 2.20 -2.47
C VAL A 19 -2.59 3.29 -3.22
N SER A 20 -3.11 4.30 -2.50
CA SER A 20 -3.82 5.43 -3.13
C SER A 20 -2.93 6.19 -4.13
N PHE A 21 -1.66 6.39 -3.77
CA PHE A 21 -0.69 7.07 -4.61
C PHE A 21 -0.35 6.24 -5.85
N PHE A 22 -0.06 4.96 -5.69
CA PHE A 22 0.29 4.05 -6.79
C PHE A 22 -0.84 3.91 -7.81
N ARG A 23 -2.09 3.84 -7.35
CA ARG A 23 -3.27 3.78 -8.23
C ARG A 23 -3.43 5.03 -9.10
N LYS A 24 -3.03 6.20 -8.60
CA LYS A 24 -3.07 7.47 -9.35
C LYS A 24 -1.90 7.64 -10.31
N ASN A 25 -0.79 6.95 -10.07
CA ASN A 25 0.47 7.12 -10.80
C ASN A 25 0.82 5.85 -11.59
N SER A 26 -0.09 5.43 -12.48
CA SER A 26 0.14 4.32 -13.39
C SER A 26 0.76 4.82 -14.71
N PRO A 27 1.74 4.11 -15.30
CA PRO A 27 2.32 2.85 -14.86
C PRO A 27 3.37 3.00 -13.76
N LEU A 28 3.48 1.99 -12.90
CA LEU A 28 4.51 1.92 -11.86
C LEU A 28 5.78 1.26 -12.39
N PRO A 29 6.97 1.61 -11.85
CA PRO A 29 8.19 0.83 -12.05
C PRO A 29 8.02 -0.62 -11.60
N ASP A 30 8.69 -1.55 -12.29
CA ASP A 30 8.59 -2.99 -12.03
C ASP A 30 9.02 -3.34 -10.60
N GLU A 31 9.99 -2.62 -10.03
CA GLU A 31 10.48 -2.79 -8.66
C GLU A 31 9.38 -2.57 -7.61
N LEU A 32 8.40 -1.72 -7.94
CA LEU A 32 7.29 -1.40 -7.04
C LEU A 32 6.08 -2.31 -7.26
N TYR A 33 6.05 -3.14 -8.31
CA TYR A 33 4.89 -3.95 -8.64
C TYR A 33 4.54 -4.95 -7.53
N SER A 34 5.50 -5.76 -7.10
CA SER A 34 5.30 -6.74 -6.03
C SER A 34 4.90 -6.08 -4.71
N PHE A 35 5.48 -4.92 -4.40
CA PHE A 35 5.13 -4.16 -3.21
C PHE A 35 3.71 -3.60 -3.29
N ASN A 36 3.32 -3.01 -4.42
CA ASN A 36 1.97 -2.53 -4.64
C ASN A 36 0.94 -3.66 -4.52
N VAL A 37 1.20 -4.81 -5.14
CA VAL A 37 0.31 -6.00 -5.04
C VAL A 37 0.18 -6.47 -3.59
N PHE A 38 1.29 -6.49 -2.84
CA PHE A 38 1.26 -6.82 -1.42
C PHE A 38 0.41 -5.81 -0.63
N ALA A 39 0.67 -4.52 -0.79
CA ALA A 39 -0.01 -3.45 -0.07
C ALA A 39 -1.51 -3.42 -0.39
N GLU A 40 -1.89 -3.58 -1.66
CA GLU A 40 -3.29 -3.67 -2.07
C GLU A 40 -4.02 -4.85 -1.40
N LYS A 41 -3.41 -6.04 -1.41
CA LYS A 41 -4.01 -7.23 -0.77
C LYS A 41 -4.12 -7.09 0.74
N TYR A 42 -3.08 -6.53 1.38
CA TYR A 42 -3.06 -6.30 2.82
C TYR A 42 -4.17 -5.33 3.22
N ILE A 43 -4.22 -4.16 2.57
CA ILE A 43 -5.23 -3.15 2.84
C ILE A 43 -6.62 -3.68 2.56
N TYR A 44 -6.89 -4.29 1.40
CA TYR A 44 -8.21 -4.80 1.05
C TYR A 44 -8.78 -5.77 2.11
N ARG A 45 -7.94 -6.62 2.71
CA ARG A 45 -8.37 -7.53 3.80
C ARG A 45 -8.68 -6.82 5.12
N SER A 46 -8.12 -5.63 5.33
CA SER A 46 -8.32 -4.80 6.52
C SER A 46 -9.50 -3.82 6.40
N LEU A 47 -10.02 -3.62 5.18
CA LEU A 47 -11.09 -2.65 4.92
C LEU A 47 -12.48 -3.23 5.17
N THR A 48 -13.37 -2.37 5.65
CA THR A 48 -14.81 -2.58 5.52
C THR A 48 -15.26 -2.38 4.06
N ILE A 49 -16.46 -2.85 3.72
CA ILE A 49 -17.04 -2.68 2.37
C ILE A 49 -17.06 -1.21 1.97
N GLY A 50 -17.50 -0.31 2.86
CA GLY A 50 -17.57 1.13 2.56
C GLY A 50 -16.20 1.78 2.35
N GLU A 51 -15.18 1.37 3.10
CA GLU A 51 -13.81 1.87 2.88
C GLU A 51 -13.22 1.34 1.57
N ALA A 52 -13.51 0.09 1.20
CA ALA A 52 -13.10 -0.47 -0.07
C ALA A 52 -13.76 0.27 -1.24
N GLU A 53 -15.05 0.59 -1.15
CA GLU A 53 -15.75 1.39 -2.15
C GLU A 53 -15.15 2.79 -2.28
N GLN A 54 -14.83 3.47 -1.18
CA GLN A 54 -14.18 4.78 -1.23
C GLN A 54 -12.77 4.73 -1.85
N LEU A 55 -11.99 3.68 -1.54
CA LEU A 55 -10.62 3.56 -2.01
C LEU A 55 -10.52 3.08 -3.47
N TYR A 56 -11.41 2.17 -3.89
CA TYR A 56 -11.37 1.53 -5.19
C TYR A 56 -12.40 2.06 -6.20
N GLY A 57 -13.47 2.71 -5.74
CA GLY A 57 -14.58 3.18 -6.57
C GLY A 57 -14.36 4.52 -7.27
N ASN A 58 -13.43 5.37 -6.79
CA ASN A 58 -13.10 6.64 -7.43
C ASN A 58 -12.10 6.44 -8.58
N ARG A 59 -12.58 5.88 -9.69
CA ARG A 59 -11.80 5.74 -10.93
C ARG A 59 -12.38 6.58 -12.05
#